data_AF-A0AB34J7N4-F1
#
_entry.id   AF-A0AB34J7N4-F1
#
_cell.length_a   1.000
_cell.length_b   1.000
_cell.length_c   1.000
_cell.angle_alpha   90.00
_cell.angle_beta   90.00
_cell.angle_gamma   90.00
#
_symmetry.space_group_name_H-M   'P 1'
#
loop_
_entity.id
_entity.type
_entity.pdbx_description
1 polymer ?
#
loop_
_entity_poly.entity_id
_entity_poly.type
_entity_poly.pdbx_seq_one_letter_code
_entity_poly.pdbx_strand_id
1 'polypeptide(L)'
;MLGHKPQHRGGVWRSAADDECRCRQRGPLNADFAILARRRWYDCAWAQWRAFSEVYGFDPIVTRAQAVQQPDLLATSLGLFLLWVYPRIHGKGRADAHPRSVLTNYPGAVARVLRRDHKLPTPRASTYEAEAKGLLRGYKRVYGTLALAPKRRQPMTRSLWQRIEALQPNQPLSGRSPWMSCHAHLDVVGRRLGRVLSATAHRLGEIVAYSDEI
;
A
#
# COMPACT_ATOMS: atom_id res chain seq x y z
N MET A 1 -40.12 -5.03 0.99
CA MET A 1 -38.87 -5.81 1.09
C MET A 1 -38.10 -5.62 -0.19
N LEU A 2 -36.92 -5.00 -0.14
CA LEU A 2 -35.79 -5.18 -1.07
C LEU A 2 -34.63 -4.33 -0.54
N GLY A 3 -33.55 -5.00 -0.16
CA GLY A 3 -32.46 -4.43 0.62
C GLY A 3 -31.56 -3.50 -0.19
N HIS A 4 -31.33 -2.31 0.36
CA HIS A 4 -30.26 -1.42 -0.06
C HIS A 4 -28.91 -1.98 0.44
N LYS A 5 -28.08 -2.49 -0.47
CA LYS A 5 -26.64 -2.70 -0.20
C LYS A 5 -25.93 -1.35 -0.24
N PRO A 6 -25.14 -0.96 0.76
CA PRO A 6 -24.28 0.21 0.66
C PRO A 6 -23.10 -0.09 -0.29
N GLN A 7 -22.98 0.74 -1.32
CA GLN A 7 -21.87 0.75 -2.27
C GLN A 7 -20.62 1.28 -1.57
N HIS A 8 -19.66 0.41 -1.27
CA HIS A 8 -18.32 0.83 -0.87
C HIS A 8 -17.61 1.48 -2.06
N ARG A 9 -17.56 2.82 -2.04
CA ARG A 9 -16.72 3.64 -2.90
C ARG A 9 -15.25 3.36 -2.57
N GLY A 10 -14.54 2.69 -3.49
CA GLY A 10 -13.10 2.55 -3.46
C GLY A 10 -12.40 3.88 -3.75
N GLY A 11 -12.41 4.78 -2.78
CA GLY A 11 -11.53 5.93 -2.75
C GLY A 11 -10.09 5.46 -2.53
N VAL A 12 -9.19 5.79 -3.44
CA VAL A 12 -7.76 5.75 -3.16
C VAL A 12 -7.50 6.84 -2.12
N TRP A 13 -7.52 6.44 -0.85
CA TRP A 13 -7.02 7.27 0.25
C TRP A 13 -5.52 7.44 0.01
N ARG A 14 -5.12 8.50 -0.70
CA ARG A 14 -3.81 9.12 -0.41
C ARG A 14 -4.00 9.78 0.93
N SER A 15 -3.59 9.09 1.99
CA SER A 15 -3.54 9.72 3.30
C SER A 15 -2.47 10.80 3.23
N ALA A 16 -2.78 12.01 3.70
CA ALA A 16 -1.76 13.04 3.92
C ALA A 16 -0.60 12.54 4.81
N ALA A 17 -0.80 11.44 5.56
CA ALA A 17 0.23 10.75 6.32
C ALA A 17 1.32 10.08 5.46
N ASP A 18 1.04 9.74 4.19
CA ASP A 18 2.01 9.08 3.31
C ASP A 18 3.09 10.04 2.81
N ASP A 19 2.78 11.34 2.70
CA ASP A 19 3.75 12.38 2.32
C ASP A 19 4.59 12.87 3.51
N GLU A 20 4.04 12.87 4.74
CA GLU A 20 4.79 13.23 5.97
C GLU A 20 5.83 12.18 6.40
N CYS A 21 5.74 10.95 5.89
CA CYS A 21 6.69 9.88 6.21
C CYS A 21 7.95 9.86 5.32
N ARG A 22 8.13 10.83 4.41
CA ARG A 22 9.42 11.01 3.68
C ARG A 22 10.44 11.78 4.54
N CYS A 23 11.13 11.06 5.42
CA CYS A 23 12.31 11.61 6.10
C CYS A 23 13.46 11.87 5.11
N ARG A 24 13.64 13.14 4.74
CA ARG A 24 14.85 13.72 4.12
C ARG A 24 16.01 13.64 5.13
N GLN A 25 17.16 13.10 4.71
CA GLN A 25 18.39 13.02 5.53
C GLN A 25 19.18 14.34 5.49
N ARG A 26 19.77 14.75 6.63
CA ARG A 26 21.13 15.32 6.78
C ARG A 26 21.43 15.62 8.27
N GLY A 27 22.61 15.20 8.78
CA GLY A 27 23.21 15.67 10.05
C GLY A 27 23.40 14.59 11.14
N PRO A 28 24.44 14.72 12.00
CA PRO A 28 24.73 13.74 13.05
C PRO A 28 23.60 13.69 14.10
N LEU A 29 23.17 12.47 14.44
CA LEU A 29 21.94 12.20 15.18
C LEU A 29 22.14 12.39 16.69
N ASN A 30 21.66 13.50 17.25
CA ASN A 30 21.45 13.61 18.70
C ASN A 30 20.35 12.63 19.16
N ALA A 31 20.48 12.10 20.38
CA ALA A 31 19.56 11.11 20.96
C ALA A 31 18.09 11.57 20.94
N ASP A 32 17.85 12.87 21.11
CA ASP A 32 16.50 13.46 21.11
C ASP A 32 15.82 13.38 19.74
N PHE A 33 16.56 13.57 18.64
CA PHE A 33 16.01 13.38 17.29
C PHE A 33 15.67 11.91 17.03
N ALA A 34 16.47 10.98 17.53
CA ALA A 34 16.18 9.56 17.41
C ALA A 34 14.91 9.17 18.19
N ILE A 35 14.68 9.78 19.37
CA ILE A 35 13.46 9.59 20.16
C ILE A 35 12.25 10.16 19.43
N LEU A 36 12.33 11.38 18.89
CA LEU A 36 11.24 12.02 18.14
C LEU A 36 10.92 11.29 16.84
N ALA A 37 11.92 10.87 16.08
CA ALA A 37 11.74 10.08 14.86
C ALA A 37 11.08 8.74 15.16
N ARG A 38 11.49 8.09 16.26
CA ARG A 38 10.89 6.82 16.71
C ARG A 38 9.45 7.01 17.18
N ARG A 39 9.13 8.13 17.84
CA ARG A 39 7.75 8.50 18.24
C ARG A 39 6.85 8.69 17.03
N ARG A 40 7.29 9.47 16.04
CA ARG A 40 6.58 9.66 14.76
C ARG A 40 6.26 8.34 14.06
N TRP A 41 7.19 7.38 14.08
CA TRP A 41 6.94 6.06 13.52
C TRP A 41 5.90 5.25 14.31
N TYR A 42 5.89 5.32 15.65
CA TYR A 42 4.83 4.71 16.44
C TYR A 42 3.46 5.30 16.11
N ASP A 43 3.38 6.62 15.97
CA ASP A 43 2.14 7.33 15.65
C ASP A 43 1.62 6.92 14.25
N CYS A 44 2.50 6.82 13.26
CA CYS A 44 2.15 6.34 11.92
C CYS A 44 1.69 4.87 11.92
N ALA A 45 2.42 3.98 12.60
CA ALA A 45 2.03 2.57 12.72
C ALA A 45 0.67 2.41 13.42
N TRP A 46 0.41 3.23 14.44
CA TRP A 46 -0.86 3.25 15.15
C TRP A 46 -2.00 3.82 14.31
N ALA A 47 -1.76 4.86 13.51
CA ALA A 47 -2.74 5.38 12.55
C ALA A 47 -3.14 4.32 11.52
N GLN A 48 -2.17 3.58 10.97
CA GLN A 48 -2.43 2.46 10.06
C GLN A 48 -3.20 1.32 10.73
N TRP A 49 -2.91 1.04 12.01
CA TRP A 49 -3.66 0.06 12.79
C TRP A 49 -5.13 0.46 12.97
N ARG A 50 -5.42 1.73 13.29
CA ARG A 50 -6.80 2.22 13.38
C ARG A 50 -7.53 2.13 12.04
N ALA A 51 -6.88 2.51 10.95
CA ALA A 51 -7.46 2.39 9.61
C ALA A 51 -7.77 0.93 9.25
N PHE A 52 -6.88 0.00 9.63
CA PHE A 52 -7.15 -1.43 9.50
C PHE A 52 -8.36 -1.86 10.34
N SER A 53 -8.40 -1.50 11.62
CA SER A 53 -9.52 -1.83 12.52
C SER A 53 -10.87 -1.31 12.02
N GLU A 54 -10.91 -0.10 11.48
CA GLU A 54 -12.10 0.50 10.87
C GLU A 54 -12.60 -0.30 9.65
N VAL A 55 -11.69 -0.70 8.76
CA VAL A 55 -12.03 -1.47 7.54
C VAL A 55 -12.63 -2.84 7.88
N TYR A 56 -12.14 -3.49 8.94
CA TYR A 56 -12.59 -4.82 9.34
C TYR A 56 -13.63 -4.80 10.47
N GLY A 57 -14.06 -3.61 10.91
CA GLY A 57 -15.16 -3.44 11.86
C GLY A 57 -14.88 -3.97 13.27
N PHE A 58 -13.64 -3.84 13.76
CA PHE A 58 -13.30 -4.23 15.14
C PHE A 58 -12.67 -3.06 15.91
N ASP A 59 -12.73 -3.10 17.24
CA ASP A 59 -12.14 -2.06 18.09
C ASP A 59 -10.60 -2.16 18.05
N PRO A 60 -9.87 -1.09 17.66
CA PRO A 60 -8.40 -1.08 17.68
C PRO A 60 -7.80 -1.34 19.06
N ILE A 61 -8.56 -1.10 20.13
CA ILE A 61 -8.16 -1.39 21.51
C ILE A 61 -8.93 -2.61 21.99
N VAL A 62 -8.31 -3.79 21.89
CA VAL A 62 -8.84 -5.01 22.50
C VAL A 62 -8.88 -4.84 24.02
N THR A 63 -10.01 -5.10 24.66
CA THR A 63 -10.12 -4.97 26.13
C THR A 63 -9.17 -5.95 26.81
N ARG A 64 -8.59 -5.58 27.97
CA ARG A 64 -7.67 -6.47 28.71
C ARG A 64 -8.27 -7.83 29.04
N ALA A 65 -9.56 -7.88 29.38
CA ALA A 65 -10.30 -9.12 29.61
C ALA A 65 -10.32 -10.02 28.36
N GLN A 66 -10.59 -9.42 27.19
CA GLN A 66 -10.60 -10.13 25.90
C GLN A 66 -9.19 -10.61 25.52
N ALA A 67 -8.16 -9.79 25.73
CA ALA A 67 -6.78 -10.15 25.42
C ALA A 67 -6.25 -11.30 26.30
N VAL A 68 -6.72 -11.42 27.55
CA VAL A 68 -6.40 -12.55 28.43
C VAL A 68 -7.17 -13.81 28.04
N GLN A 69 -8.45 -13.66 27.69
CA GLN A 69 -9.29 -14.80 27.30
C GLN A 69 -8.95 -15.35 25.91
N GLN A 70 -8.47 -14.50 25.00
CA GLN A 70 -8.21 -14.85 23.60
C GLN A 70 -6.86 -14.27 23.13
N PRO A 71 -5.73 -14.75 23.67
CA PRO A 71 -4.41 -14.26 23.31
C PRO A 71 -4.08 -14.49 21.83
N ASP A 72 -4.63 -15.56 21.24
CA ASP A 72 -4.40 -15.93 19.84
C ASP A 72 -5.07 -14.94 18.88
N LEU A 73 -6.21 -14.38 19.25
CA LEU A 73 -6.94 -13.42 18.41
C LEU A 73 -6.10 -12.17 18.14
N LEU A 74 -5.35 -11.70 19.13
CA LEU A 74 -4.44 -10.56 18.95
C LEU A 74 -3.27 -10.93 18.03
N ALA A 75 -2.72 -12.14 18.14
CA ALA A 75 -1.65 -12.62 17.26
C ALA A 75 -2.12 -12.74 15.80
N THR A 76 -3.29 -13.33 15.58
CA THR A 76 -3.90 -13.43 14.25
C THR A 76 -4.24 -12.06 13.68
N SER A 77 -4.77 -11.14 14.49
CA SER A 77 -5.08 -9.77 14.05
C SER A 77 -3.82 -8.99 13.65
N LEU A 78 -2.73 -9.13 14.40
CA LEU A 78 -1.43 -8.55 14.04
C LEU A 78 -0.84 -9.20 12.78
N GLY A 79 -1.06 -10.51 12.58
CA GLY A 79 -0.67 -11.23 11.37
C GLY A 79 -1.45 -10.77 10.13
N LEU A 80 -2.77 -10.56 10.26
CA LEU A 80 -3.61 -9.98 9.21
C LEU A 80 -3.22 -8.54 8.91
N PHE A 81 -2.93 -7.75 9.94
CA PHE A 81 -2.45 -6.38 9.78
C PHE A 81 -1.12 -6.32 9.03
N LEU A 82 -0.18 -7.26 9.29
CA LEU A 82 1.05 -7.37 8.51
C LEU A 82 0.76 -7.56 7.02
N LEU A 83 -0.13 -8.48 6.68
CA LEU A 83 -0.51 -8.77 5.28
C LEU A 83 -1.24 -7.59 4.63
N TRP A 84 -2.01 -6.85 5.41
CA TRP A 84 -2.70 -5.64 4.96
C TRP A 84 -1.72 -4.48 4.73
N VAL A 85 -0.78 -4.24 5.64
CA VAL A 85 0.10 -3.07 5.55
C VAL A 85 1.24 -3.27 4.54
N TYR A 86 1.75 -4.49 4.38
CA TYR A 86 2.89 -4.80 3.51
C TYR A 86 2.78 -4.22 2.07
N PRO A 87 1.70 -4.44 1.31
CA PRO A 87 1.59 -3.92 -0.07
C PRO A 87 1.45 -2.38 -0.16
N ARG A 88 1.25 -1.70 0.97
CA ARG A 88 1.10 -0.23 1.03
C ARG A 88 2.41 0.49 1.32
N ILE A 89 3.47 -0.24 1.69
CA ILE A 89 4.73 0.34 2.15
C ILE A 89 5.82 0.17 1.09
N HIS A 90 6.48 1.27 0.78
CA HIS A 90 7.62 1.30 -0.13
C HIS A 90 8.96 1.27 0.61
N GLY A 91 9.93 0.57 0.04
CA GLY A 91 11.30 0.53 0.56
C GLY A 91 12.09 1.77 0.15
N LYS A 92 13.13 2.13 0.91
CA LYS A 92 14.06 3.21 0.50
C LYS A 92 14.76 2.80 -0.80
N GLY A 93 14.39 3.46 -1.90
CA GLY A 93 14.94 3.18 -3.23
C GLY A 93 14.52 1.82 -3.82
N ARG A 94 13.48 1.17 -3.27
CA ARG A 94 12.93 -0.09 -3.77
C ARG A 94 11.42 0.01 -3.92
N ALA A 95 10.87 -0.73 -4.89
CA ALA A 95 9.42 -0.82 -5.05
C ALA A 95 8.74 -1.32 -3.76
N ASP A 96 9.33 -2.33 -3.10
CA ASP A 96 8.77 -2.95 -1.91
C ASP A 96 9.70 -2.85 -0.69
N ALA A 97 9.11 -2.74 0.49
CA ALA A 97 9.84 -2.75 1.75
C ALA A 97 10.33 -4.16 2.14
N HIS A 98 11.46 -4.22 2.87
CA HIS A 98 11.98 -5.49 3.35
C HIS A 98 11.02 -6.10 4.40
N PRO A 99 10.59 -7.38 4.26
CA PRO A 99 9.56 -7.97 5.13
C PRO A 99 9.86 -7.87 6.63
N ARG A 100 11.11 -8.14 7.05
CA ARG A 100 11.53 -8.01 8.46
C ARG A 100 11.42 -6.58 9.00
N SER A 101 11.64 -5.57 8.14
CA SER A 101 11.50 -4.18 8.54
C SER A 101 10.04 -3.84 8.77
N VAL A 102 9.15 -4.29 7.88
CA VAL A 102 7.70 -4.08 8.04
C VAL A 102 7.19 -4.76 9.32
N LEU A 103 7.56 -6.03 9.55
CA LEU A 103 7.22 -6.78 10.75
C LEU A 103 7.55 -6.01 12.04
N THR A 104 8.77 -5.46 12.09
CA THR A 104 9.29 -4.78 13.29
C THR A 104 8.70 -3.38 13.47
N ASN A 105 8.49 -2.66 12.36
CA ASN A 105 8.12 -1.24 12.39
C ASN A 105 6.62 -1.00 12.42
N TYR A 106 5.80 -1.98 12.02
CA TYR A 106 4.33 -1.85 12.00
C TYR A 106 3.70 -2.74 13.08
N PRO A 107 3.49 -4.07 12.91
CA PRO A 107 2.94 -4.91 13.97
C PRO A 107 3.72 -4.83 15.28
N GLY A 108 5.06 -4.82 15.20
CA GLY A 108 5.92 -4.69 16.38
C GLY A 108 5.80 -3.34 17.08
N ALA A 109 5.51 -2.27 16.34
CA ALA A 109 5.27 -0.94 16.90
C ALA A 109 3.90 -0.88 17.58
N VAL A 110 2.86 -1.41 16.93
CA VAL A 110 1.51 -1.54 17.50
C VAL A 110 1.53 -2.37 18.78
N ALA A 111 2.20 -3.52 18.78
CA ALA A 111 2.36 -4.33 19.99
C ALA A 111 3.06 -3.58 21.13
N ARG A 112 4.04 -2.71 20.83
CA ARG A 112 4.66 -1.87 21.86
C ARG A 112 3.71 -0.82 22.41
N VAL A 113 2.89 -0.18 21.56
CA VAL A 113 1.86 0.79 21.98
C VAL A 113 0.80 0.10 22.85
N LEU A 114 0.26 -1.04 22.41
CA LEU A 114 -0.70 -1.84 23.17
C LEU A 114 -0.16 -2.28 24.55
N ARG A 115 1.11 -2.67 24.61
CA ARG A 115 1.75 -3.04 25.87
C ARG A 115 1.99 -1.83 26.78
N ARG A 116 2.49 -0.72 26.22
CA ARG A 116 2.89 0.48 26.99
C ARG A 116 1.67 1.24 27.51
N ASP A 117 0.74 1.56 26.63
CA ASP A 117 -0.33 2.52 26.89
C ASP A 117 -1.60 1.81 27.40
N HIS A 118 -1.84 0.57 26.94
CA HIS A 118 -3.04 -0.20 27.27
C HIS A 118 -2.78 -1.41 28.19
N LYS A 119 -1.52 -1.65 28.60
CA LYS A 119 -1.10 -2.73 29.51
C LYS A 119 -1.60 -4.13 29.10
N LEU A 120 -1.69 -4.38 27.80
CA LEU A 120 -2.15 -5.65 27.25
C LEU A 120 -1.00 -6.69 27.19
N PRO A 121 -1.28 -7.98 27.44
CA PRO A 121 -0.35 -9.05 27.14
C PRO A 121 -0.21 -9.17 25.62
N THR A 122 0.92 -8.75 25.06
CA THR A 122 1.14 -8.75 23.62
C THR A 122 1.96 -9.97 23.16
N PRO A 123 1.58 -10.64 22.07
CA PRO A 123 2.30 -11.79 21.54
C PRO A 123 3.70 -11.41 21.05
N ARG A 124 4.62 -12.39 21.09
CA ARG A 124 5.99 -12.21 20.56
C ARG A 124 5.96 -12.06 19.04
N ALA A 125 6.99 -11.42 18.48
CA ALA A 125 7.11 -11.18 17.05
C ALA A 125 7.04 -12.45 16.19
N SER A 126 7.67 -13.52 16.67
CA SER A 126 7.63 -14.84 16.04
C SER A 126 6.21 -15.40 15.90
N THR A 127 5.30 -15.05 16.81
CA THR A 127 3.94 -15.59 16.89
C THR A 127 3.08 -15.03 15.77
N TYR A 128 2.97 -13.70 15.65
CA TYR A 128 2.17 -13.10 14.57
C TYR A 128 2.84 -13.24 13.20
N GLU A 129 4.17 -13.42 13.14
CA GLU A 129 4.85 -13.83 11.91
C GLU A 129 4.44 -15.25 11.48
N ALA A 130 4.36 -16.19 12.44
CA ALA A 130 3.91 -17.55 12.18
C ALA A 130 2.44 -17.58 11.74
N GLU A 131 1.58 -16.80 12.40
CA GLU A 131 0.18 -16.60 11.99
C GLU A 131 0.07 -16.10 10.54
N ALA A 132 0.80 -15.03 10.19
CA ALA A 132 0.81 -14.52 8.82
C ALA A 132 1.27 -15.58 7.79
N LYS A 133 2.29 -16.38 8.12
CA LYS A 133 2.71 -17.51 7.28
C LYS A 133 1.64 -18.59 7.18
N GLY A 134 0.95 -18.90 8.28
CA GLY A 134 -0.17 -19.83 8.33
C GLY A 134 -1.32 -19.38 7.44
N LEU A 135 -1.70 -18.11 7.52
CA LEU A 135 -2.72 -17.48 6.67
C LEU A 135 -2.35 -17.55 5.19
N LEU A 136 -1.10 -17.25 4.83
CA LEU A 136 -0.62 -17.37 3.45
C LEU A 136 -0.64 -18.82 2.95
N ARG A 137 -0.30 -19.80 3.79
CA ARG A 137 -0.39 -21.23 3.46
C ARG A 137 -1.85 -21.65 3.25
N GLY A 138 -2.75 -21.22 4.12
CA GLY A 138 -4.19 -21.46 3.99
C GLY A 138 -4.75 -20.85 2.69
N TYR A 139 -4.40 -19.59 2.42
CA TYR A 139 -4.77 -18.91 1.18
C TYR A 139 -4.26 -19.64 -0.06
N LYS A 140 -3.00 -20.06 -0.08
CA LYS A 140 -2.42 -20.86 -1.17
C LYS A 140 -3.12 -22.20 -1.35
N ARG A 141 -3.59 -22.83 -0.27
CA ARG A 141 -4.34 -24.09 -0.34
C ARG A 141 -5.70 -23.89 -1.02
N VAL A 142 -6.39 -22.78 -0.73
CA VAL A 142 -7.74 -22.49 -1.26
C VAL A 142 -7.68 -21.94 -2.69
N TYR A 143 -6.80 -20.99 -2.97
CA TYR A 143 -6.77 -20.24 -4.23
C TYR A 143 -5.62 -20.63 -5.17
N GLY A 144 -4.76 -21.55 -4.76
CA GLY A 144 -3.59 -21.99 -5.52
C GLY A 144 -2.38 -21.05 -5.43
N THR A 145 -1.25 -21.50 -5.98
CA THR A 145 0.03 -20.74 -6.00
C THR A 145 -0.05 -19.47 -6.82
N LEU A 146 -0.78 -19.50 -7.94
CA LEU A 146 -0.87 -18.39 -8.88
C LEU A 146 -1.61 -17.18 -8.30
N ALA A 147 -2.46 -17.39 -7.29
CA ALA A 147 -3.18 -16.30 -6.63
C ALA A 147 -2.25 -15.38 -5.81
N LEU A 148 -1.08 -15.86 -5.40
CA LEU A 148 -0.04 -15.08 -4.72
C LEU A 148 1.08 -14.61 -5.66
N ALA A 149 1.08 -15.07 -6.92
CA ALA A 149 2.05 -14.62 -7.88
C ALA A 149 1.85 -13.12 -8.13
N PRO A 150 2.94 -12.33 -8.30
CA PRO A 150 2.82 -10.93 -8.65
C PRO A 150 1.95 -10.80 -9.90
N LYS A 151 0.81 -10.10 -9.78
CA LYS A 151 -0.06 -9.84 -10.93
C LYS A 151 0.74 -9.02 -11.93
N ARG A 152 1.29 -9.67 -12.95
CA ARG A 152 1.92 -9.00 -14.08
C ARG A 152 0.94 -7.95 -14.60
N ARG A 153 1.34 -6.69 -14.62
CA ARG A 153 0.64 -5.69 -15.43
C ARG A 153 0.65 -6.23 -16.85
N GLN A 154 -0.52 -6.39 -17.46
CA GLN A 154 -0.59 -6.88 -18.83
C GLN A 154 0.26 -5.96 -19.71
N PRO A 155 1.08 -6.52 -20.61
CA PRO A 155 1.85 -5.70 -21.54
C PRO A 155 0.88 -4.83 -22.32
N MET A 156 1.22 -3.55 -22.50
CA MET A 156 0.43 -2.66 -23.33
C MET A 156 0.53 -3.13 -24.78
N THR A 157 -0.47 -3.84 -25.28
CA THR A 157 -0.50 -4.35 -26.64
C THR A 157 -0.79 -3.24 -27.65
N ARG A 158 -0.41 -3.44 -28.91
CA ARG A 158 -0.74 -2.52 -30.01
C ARG A 158 -2.25 -2.27 -30.12
N SER A 159 -3.07 -3.29 -29.88
CA SER A 159 -4.53 -3.18 -29.90
C SER A 159 -5.08 -2.30 -28.76
N LEU A 160 -4.45 -2.33 -27.57
CA LEU A 160 -4.80 -1.42 -26.48
C LEU A 160 -4.42 0.03 -26.82
N TRP A 161 -3.26 0.25 -27.45
CA TRP A 161 -2.87 1.58 -27.93
C TRP A 161 -3.80 2.14 -29.00
N GLN A 162 -4.21 1.32 -29.97
CA GLN A 162 -5.19 1.72 -30.99
C GLN A 162 -6.53 2.14 -30.35
N ARG A 163 -6.96 1.44 -29.29
CA ARG A 163 -8.17 1.82 -28.53
C ARG A 163 -8.01 3.17 -27.82
N ILE A 164 -6.83 3.46 -27.28
CA ILE A 164 -6.53 4.76 -26.63
C ILE A 164 -6.52 5.89 -27.67
N GLU A 165 -5.93 5.67 -28.85
CA GLU A 165 -5.93 6.66 -29.92
C GLU A 165 -7.33 6.96 -30.47
N ALA A 166 -8.18 5.94 -30.54
CA ALA A 166 -9.56 6.05 -30.99
C ALA A 166 -10.48 6.76 -29.96
N LEU A 167 -10.01 7.04 -28.74
CA LEU A 167 -10.79 7.77 -27.76
C LEU A 167 -11.03 9.20 -28.23
N GLN A 168 -12.31 9.56 -28.32
CA GLN A 168 -12.73 10.92 -28.66
C GLN A 168 -12.62 11.84 -27.43
N PRO A 169 -12.34 13.14 -27.64
CA PRO A 169 -12.47 14.15 -26.59
C PRO A 169 -13.80 14.04 -25.86
N ASN A 170 -13.78 14.06 -24.53
CA ASN A 170 -14.96 13.94 -23.66
C ASN A 170 -15.71 12.59 -23.72
N GLN A 171 -15.14 11.56 -24.34
CA GLN A 171 -15.73 10.22 -24.30
C GLN A 171 -15.71 9.69 -22.84
N PRO A 172 -16.86 9.25 -22.29
CA PRO A 172 -16.91 8.74 -20.94
C PRO A 172 -16.20 7.38 -20.87
N LEU A 173 -15.16 7.29 -20.05
CA LEU A 173 -14.53 6.03 -19.67
C LEU A 173 -15.24 5.47 -18.45
N SER A 174 -15.50 4.16 -18.43
CA SER A 174 -16.24 3.53 -17.34
C SER A 174 -15.58 3.78 -15.98
N GLY A 175 -16.35 4.36 -15.04
CA GLY A 175 -15.95 4.51 -13.64
C GLY A 175 -15.05 5.70 -13.31
N ARG A 176 -14.86 6.67 -14.21
CA ARG A 176 -14.14 7.93 -13.94
C ARG A 176 -14.80 9.12 -14.64
N SER A 177 -14.49 10.33 -14.18
CA SER A 177 -14.91 11.57 -14.86
C SER A 177 -14.51 11.54 -16.34
N PRO A 178 -15.38 12.03 -17.25
CA PRO A 178 -15.05 12.09 -18.67
C PRO A 178 -13.74 12.85 -18.87
N TRP A 179 -12.88 12.32 -19.75
CA TRP A 179 -11.59 12.92 -20.04
C TRP A 179 -11.82 14.27 -20.74
N MET A 180 -11.51 15.36 -20.02
CA MET A 180 -11.67 16.74 -20.52
C MET A 180 -10.45 17.14 -21.34
N SER A 181 -10.68 17.56 -22.59
CA SER A 181 -9.64 17.95 -23.56
C SER A 181 -8.99 19.32 -23.29
N CYS A 182 -9.07 19.86 -22.07
CA CYS A 182 -8.51 21.17 -21.73
C CYS A 182 -6.97 21.20 -21.80
N HIS A 183 -6.31 20.07 -22.04
CA HIS A 183 -4.87 19.94 -22.24
C HIS A 183 -4.52 19.31 -23.60
N ALA A 184 -5.18 19.76 -24.67
CA ALA A 184 -5.00 19.26 -26.04
C ALA A 184 -3.52 19.07 -26.45
N HIS A 185 -2.62 19.97 -26.03
CA HIS A 185 -1.19 19.84 -26.30
C HIS A 185 -0.53 18.65 -25.57
N LEU A 186 -0.79 18.47 -24.26
CA LEU A 186 -0.22 17.35 -23.49
C LEU A 186 -0.74 16.00 -23.98
N ASP A 187 -2.00 15.96 -24.41
CA ASP A 187 -2.60 14.75 -24.98
C ASP A 187 -2.00 14.38 -26.34
N VAL A 188 -1.76 15.37 -27.20
CA VAL A 188 -1.07 15.17 -28.48
C VAL A 188 0.37 14.69 -28.26
N VAL A 189 1.10 15.31 -27.32
CA VAL A 189 2.47 14.91 -26.97
C VAL A 189 2.49 13.49 -26.37
N GLY A 190 1.58 13.18 -25.45
CA GLY A 190 1.46 11.86 -24.84
C GLY A 190 1.13 10.76 -25.85
N ARG A 191 0.22 11.02 -26.80
CA ARG A 191 -0.10 10.09 -27.89
C ARG A 191 1.10 9.89 -28.83
N ARG A 192 1.81 10.96 -29.20
CA ARG A 192 3.02 10.88 -30.03
C ARG A 192 4.13 10.08 -29.35
N LEU A 193 4.38 10.34 -28.06
CA LEU A 193 5.34 9.59 -27.26
C LEU A 193 4.94 8.11 -27.16
N GLY A 194 3.66 7.82 -26.94
CA GLY A 194 3.12 6.45 -26.96
C GLY A 194 3.41 5.71 -28.27
N ARG A 195 3.22 6.37 -29.42
CA ARG A 195 3.56 5.80 -30.74
C ARG A 195 5.05 5.48 -30.86
N VAL A 196 5.91 6.44 -30.53
CA VAL A 196 7.37 6.25 -30.58
C VAL A 196 7.76 5.06 -29.71
N LEU A 197 7.37 5.04 -28.44
CA LEU A 197 7.67 3.94 -27.52
C LEU A 197 7.14 2.59 -28.01
N SER A 198 5.94 2.56 -28.60
CA SER A 198 5.34 1.33 -29.11
C SER A 198 6.03 0.79 -30.37
N ALA A 199 6.62 1.68 -31.18
CA ALA A 199 7.27 1.32 -32.43
C ALA A 199 8.76 0.96 -32.22
N THR A 200 9.45 1.66 -31.31
CA THR A 200 10.89 1.51 -31.12
C THR A 200 11.27 0.60 -29.96
N ALA A 201 10.31 0.28 -29.07
CA ALA A 201 10.54 -0.48 -27.84
C ALA A 201 11.60 0.14 -26.89
N HIS A 202 11.96 1.40 -27.07
CA HIS A 202 12.84 2.13 -26.17
C HIS A 202 12.23 2.31 -24.79
N ARG A 203 13.08 2.35 -23.76
CA ARG A 203 12.66 2.76 -22.42
C ARG A 203 12.50 4.27 -22.37
N LEU A 204 11.54 4.76 -21.59
CA LEU A 204 11.35 6.20 -21.38
C LEU A 204 12.65 6.92 -20.96
N GLY A 205 13.46 6.30 -20.12
CA GLY A 205 14.75 6.87 -19.69
C GLY A 205 15.81 6.94 -20.79
N GLU A 206 15.72 6.09 -21.82
CA GLU A 206 16.63 6.13 -22.98
C GLU A 206 16.28 7.30 -23.91
N ILE A 207 14.99 7.65 -24.02
CA ILE A 207 14.54 8.79 -24.84
C ILE A 207 14.93 10.14 -24.20
N VAL A 208 14.89 10.22 -22.87
CA VAL A 208 15.29 11.45 -22.15
C VAL A 208 16.78 11.73 -22.31
N ALA A 209 17.63 10.72 -22.46
CA ALA A 209 19.06 10.93 -22.71
C ALA A 209 19.32 11.71 -24.02
N TYR A 210 18.46 11.56 -25.03
CA TYR A 210 18.55 12.31 -26.29
C TYR A 210 18.04 13.75 -26.19
N SER A 211 17.24 14.09 -25.17
CA SER A 211 16.77 15.47 -24.99
C SER A 211 17.81 16.38 -24.33
N ASP A 212 18.84 15.82 -23.71
CA ASP A 212 19.94 16.59 -23.09
C ASP A 212 21.08 16.88 -24.09
N GLU A 213 21.02 16.31 -25.31
CA GLU A 213 22.02 16.49 -26.38
C GLU A 213 21.58 17.53 -27.45
N ILE A 214 20.43 18.18 -27.28
CA ILE A 214 19.88 19.27 -28.14
C ILE A 214 19.83 20.57 -27.35
#